data_AF-A0A3P7IBQ2-F1
#
_entry.id   AF-A0A3P7IBQ2-F1
#
_cell.length_a   1.000
_cell.length_b   1.000
_cell.length_c   1.000
_cell.angle_alpha   90.00
_cell.angle_beta   90.00
_cell.angle_gamma   90.00
#
_symmetry.space_group_name_H-M   'P 1'
#
loop_
_entity.id
_entity.type
_entity.pdbx_description
1 polymer ?
#
loop_
_entity_poly.entity_id
_entity_poly.type
_entity_poly.pdbx_seq_one_letter_code
_entity_poly.pdbx_strand_id
1 'polypeptide(L)'
;ATAVLNLNETICYRQKKSSNTYEASLLSEYTTIDFKSSITINDPTLPLTEEITNIERLQLSPTEELCHGPPAWLWHYLRRSKMSGYFVPLSGGQDSSSVAVMVRLMCNKVCAAVERRKHTDGGDDPAYYLNGERVGEDPAELCNKILFTCYMASEHSSVETRACADGLARDINSNHSSLFIDTIVSAVLAVFSAAQGFIPTFNSVDARQGLALQNLQARIRMVLAYLFAQLCLIAKGLPGSLLVLGTSNVDETLVGYMTKYDCSSADINPIGSISKADLRKFLRKVHDEYGMKSLMDQPSAPMFLFQTKNGASFQEEIGLTYDELSVIGRLRRPHGLGPYSTFLALCSMWHPKYSYDEIEEKVKRFFWRYRVNRHKSTVATPAYHATEYSPDDHRNDHRPFLYPDLAYQFEKIHSKVCALSLQ
;
A
#
# COMPACT_ATOMS: atom_id res chain seq x y z
N ALA A 1 -14.37 -12.91 23.22
CA ALA A 1 -15.79 -13.23 23.00
C ALA A 1 -16.02 -14.67 23.45
N THR A 2 -17.09 -14.93 24.17
CA THR A 2 -17.50 -16.25 24.64
C THR A 2 -18.86 -16.57 24.05
N ALA A 3 -19.11 -17.83 23.69
CA ALA A 3 -20.40 -18.30 23.24
C ALA A 3 -20.86 -19.47 24.12
N VAL A 4 -22.13 -19.43 24.53
CA VAL A 4 -22.82 -20.48 25.27
C VAL A 4 -23.70 -21.23 24.27
N LEU A 5 -23.36 -22.48 23.99
CA LEU A 5 -23.98 -23.31 22.96
C LEU A 5 -24.67 -24.52 23.57
N ASN A 6 -25.79 -24.93 22.97
CA ASN A 6 -26.49 -26.15 23.33
C ASN A 6 -25.97 -27.33 22.49
N LEU A 7 -25.23 -28.25 23.12
CA LEU A 7 -24.69 -29.43 22.42
C LEU A 7 -25.79 -30.33 21.83
N ASN A 8 -26.99 -30.35 22.42
CA ASN A 8 -28.11 -31.14 21.91
C ASN A 8 -28.57 -30.65 20.53
N GLU A 9 -28.46 -29.35 20.23
CA GLU A 9 -28.79 -28.83 18.90
C GLU A 9 -27.86 -29.38 17.83
N THR A 10 -26.57 -29.54 18.14
CA THR A 10 -25.59 -30.15 17.24
C THR A 10 -25.90 -31.63 17.02
N ILE A 11 -26.26 -32.37 18.07
CA ILE A 11 -26.64 -33.79 17.98
C ILE A 11 -27.89 -33.93 17.09
N CYS A 12 -28.93 -33.15 17.35
CA CYS A 12 -30.17 -33.13 16.56
C CYS A 12 -29.90 -32.75 15.10
N TYR A 13 -29.03 -31.77 14.84
CA TYR A 13 -28.65 -31.37 13.48
C TYR A 13 -27.96 -32.51 12.72
N ARG A 14 -27.00 -33.20 13.35
CA ARG A 14 -26.30 -34.35 12.76
C ARG A 14 -27.24 -35.51 12.44
N GLN A 15 -28.21 -35.77 13.30
CA GLN A 15 -29.25 -36.78 13.06
C GLN A 15 -30.14 -36.39 11.87
N LYS A 16 -30.61 -35.14 11.79
CA LYS A 16 -31.39 -34.64 10.66
C LYS A 16 -30.67 -34.77 9.32
N LYS A 17 -29.34 -34.62 9.31
CA LYS A 17 -28.49 -34.73 8.11
C LYS A 17 -27.95 -36.15 7.85
N SER A 18 -28.28 -37.13 8.69
CA SER A 18 -27.74 -38.50 8.60
C SER A 18 -26.20 -38.54 8.53
N SER A 19 -25.54 -37.72 9.36
CA SER A 19 -24.09 -37.47 9.31
C SER A 19 -23.21 -38.70 9.63
N ASN A 20 -23.78 -39.79 10.16
CA ASN A 20 -23.06 -41.02 10.52
C ASN A 20 -23.22 -42.13 9.46
N THR A 21 -23.43 -41.76 8.20
CA THR A 21 -23.61 -42.70 7.08
C THR A 21 -22.32 -42.81 6.25
N TYR A 22 -22.43 -43.25 5.00
CA TYR A 22 -21.37 -43.72 4.11
C TYR A 22 -20.02 -42.98 4.24
N GLU A 23 -19.98 -41.65 4.10
CA GLU A 23 -18.74 -40.88 4.15
C GLU A 23 -18.04 -40.93 5.53
N ALA A 24 -18.82 -40.95 6.62
CA ALA A 24 -18.26 -41.05 7.97
C ALA A 24 -17.74 -42.46 8.29
N SER A 25 -18.33 -43.50 7.68
CA SER A 25 -17.88 -44.90 7.86
C SER A 25 -16.58 -45.24 7.14
N LEU A 26 -16.15 -44.41 6.18
CA LEU A 26 -14.87 -44.57 5.47
C LEU A 26 -13.69 -43.96 6.22
N LEU A 27 -13.95 -43.18 7.27
CA LEU A 27 -12.91 -42.56 8.08
C LEU A 27 -12.31 -43.57 9.05
N SER A 28 -10.99 -43.60 9.14
CA SER A 28 -10.28 -44.33 10.18
C SER A 28 -10.66 -43.82 11.57
N GLU A 29 -10.87 -44.74 12.51
CA GLU A 29 -11.25 -44.39 13.88
C GLU A 29 -10.18 -43.51 14.53
N TYR A 30 -10.63 -42.42 15.17
CA TYR A 30 -9.77 -41.55 15.95
C TYR A 30 -9.49 -42.19 17.31
N THR A 31 -8.23 -42.13 17.76
CA THR A 31 -7.89 -42.52 19.14
C THR A 31 -8.55 -41.56 20.13
N THR A 32 -9.45 -42.09 20.95
CA THR A 32 -10.13 -41.32 22.01
C THR A 32 -9.22 -41.19 23.24
N ILE A 33 -9.02 -39.95 23.70
CA ILE A 33 -8.33 -39.67 24.96
C ILE A 33 -9.39 -39.24 25.98
N ASP A 34 -9.60 -40.07 27.00
CA ASP A 34 -10.59 -39.79 28.04
C ASP A 34 -10.13 -38.63 28.94
N PHE A 35 -10.87 -37.53 28.89
CA PHE A 35 -10.66 -36.37 29.75
C PHE A 35 -11.58 -36.44 30.97
N LYS A 36 -11.01 -36.65 32.16
CA LYS A 36 -11.75 -36.77 33.43
C LYS A 36 -12.16 -35.40 34.00
N SER A 37 -12.89 -34.60 33.23
CA SER A 37 -13.54 -33.37 33.70
C SER A 37 -14.71 -33.01 32.79
N SER A 38 -15.66 -32.23 33.31
CA SER A 38 -16.75 -31.70 32.50
C SER A 38 -16.32 -30.47 31.69
N ILE A 39 -16.75 -30.42 30.43
CA ILE A 39 -16.60 -29.26 29.55
C ILE A 39 -17.91 -28.44 29.53
N THR A 40 -19.01 -28.99 30.07
CA THR A 40 -20.29 -28.30 30.14
C THR A 40 -20.32 -27.28 31.26
N ILE A 41 -21.01 -26.17 31.02
CA ILE A 41 -21.26 -25.16 32.05
C ILE A 41 -22.37 -25.69 32.98
N ASN A 42 -22.12 -25.68 34.29
CA ASN A 42 -23.04 -26.21 35.31
C ASN A 42 -24.14 -25.21 35.73
N ASP A 43 -24.25 -24.08 35.05
CA ASP A 43 -25.27 -23.05 35.31
C ASP A 43 -26.36 -23.11 34.23
N PRO A 44 -27.55 -23.67 34.55
CA PRO A 44 -28.65 -23.80 33.60
C PRO A 44 -29.39 -22.48 33.33
N THR A 45 -29.05 -21.40 34.05
CA THR A 45 -29.71 -20.10 33.91
C THR A 45 -29.03 -19.19 32.87
N LEU A 46 -27.85 -19.59 32.38
CA LEU A 46 -27.15 -18.83 31.36
C LEU A 46 -27.91 -18.85 30.04
N PRO A 47 -28.19 -17.68 29.45
CA PRO A 47 -28.84 -17.62 28.15
C PRO A 47 -27.93 -18.22 27.07
N LEU A 48 -28.54 -18.97 26.15
CA LEU A 48 -27.85 -19.39 24.93
C LEU A 48 -27.45 -18.15 24.14
N THR A 49 -26.28 -18.21 23.52
CA THR A 49 -25.82 -17.11 22.67
C THR A 49 -26.71 -17.03 21.44
N GLU A 50 -27.33 -15.87 21.24
CA GLU A 50 -28.18 -15.63 20.08
C GLU A 50 -27.37 -15.74 18.78
N GLU A 51 -28.02 -16.31 17.77
CA GLU A 51 -27.44 -16.40 16.44
C GLU A 51 -27.25 -15.00 15.85
N ILE A 52 -26.06 -14.75 15.32
CA ILE A 52 -25.78 -13.51 14.59
C ILE A 52 -26.44 -13.62 13.22
N THR A 53 -27.60 -13.00 13.06
CA THR A 53 -28.40 -13.07 11.82
C THR A 53 -27.95 -12.06 10.74
N ASN A 54 -27.25 -10.99 11.13
CA ASN A 54 -26.87 -9.88 10.24
C ASN A 54 -25.35 -9.84 9.94
N ILE A 55 -24.78 -10.99 9.58
CA ILE A 55 -23.32 -11.13 9.33
C ILE A 55 -22.85 -10.16 8.24
N GLU A 56 -23.63 -10.00 7.17
CA GLU A 56 -23.28 -9.14 6.03
C GLU A 56 -23.08 -7.67 6.44
N ARG A 57 -23.86 -7.17 7.43
CA ARG A 57 -23.70 -5.80 7.95
C ARG A 57 -22.48 -5.63 8.85
N LEU A 58 -21.91 -6.74 9.33
CA LEU A 58 -20.69 -6.76 10.15
C LEU A 58 -19.43 -6.90 9.29
N GLN A 59 -19.58 -7.29 8.02
CA GLN A 59 -18.48 -7.31 7.06
C GLN A 59 -18.17 -5.89 6.63
N LEU A 60 -16.90 -5.51 6.80
CA LEU A 60 -16.41 -4.23 6.32
C LEU A 60 -16.34 -4.26 4.80
N SER A 61 -16.72 -3.16 4.16
CA SER A 61 -16.41 -2.97 2.74
C SER A 61 -14.89 -2.92 2.54
N PRO A 62 -14.37 -3.22 1.33
CA PRO A 62 -12.93 -3.16 1.06
C PRO A 62 -12.31 -1.80 1.43
N THR A 63 -13.04 -0.69 1.21
CA THR A 63 -12.59 0.65 1.58
C THR A 63 -12.53 0.84 3.11
N GLU A 64 -13.47 0.25 3.87
CA GLU A 64 -13.47 0.29 5.33
C GLU A 64 -12.38 -0.56 5.95
N GLU A 65 -12.05 -1.69 5.33
CA GLU A 65 -10.89 -2.49 5.72
C GLU A 65 -9.61 -1.66 5.64
N LEU A 66 -9.46 -0.79 4.62
CA LEU A 66 -8.31 0.13 4.52
C LEU A 66 -8.29 1.19 5.61
N CYS A 67 -9.46 1.60 6.14
CA CYS A 67 -9.55 2.52 7.28
C CYS A 67 -9.19 1.85 8.63
N HIS A 68 -9.03 0.52 8.67
CA HIS A 68 -8.84 -0.22 9.91
C HIS A 68 -7.58 -1.09 9.94
N GLY A 69 -7.31 -1.87 8.89
CA GLY A 69 -6.21 -2.82 8.80
C GLY A 69 -4.83 -2.15 8.82
N PRO A 70 -4.44 -1.38 7.77
CA PRO A 70 -3.16 -0.67 7.75
C PRO A 70 -2.95 0.26 8.96
N PRO A 71 -3.95 1.05 9.42
CA PRO A 71 -3.82 1.83 10.65
C PRO A 71 -3.51 0.99 11.90
N ALA A 72 -4.19 -0.14 12.11
CA ALA A 72 -3.89 -1.02 13.23
C ALA A 72 -2.48 -1.63 13.12
N TRP A 73 -2.07 -2.01 11.91
CA TRP A 73 -0.73 -2.52 11.64
C TRP A 73 0.35 -1.49 11.98
N LEU A 74 0.17 -0.23 11.59
CA LEU A 74 1.07 0.87 11.97
C LEU A 74 1.16 1.02 13.49
N TRP A 75 0.07 0.90 14.25
CA TRP A 75 0.16 1.00 15.71
C TRP A 75 1.00 -0.13 16.31
N HIS A 76 0.78 -1.35 15.83
CA HIS A 76 1.55 -2.51 16.25
C HIS A 76 3.03 -2.40 15.87
N TYR A 77 3.34 -1.87 14.70
CA TYR A 77 4.72 -1.68 14.25
C TYR A 77 5.43 -0.62 15.10
N LEU A 78 4.80 0.53 15.35
CA LEU A 78 5.36 1.61 16.16
C LEU A 78 5.70 1.13 17.57
N ARG A 79 4.72 0.56 18.26
CA ARG A 79 4.89 0.17 19.67
C ARG A 79 5.89 -0.98 19.86
N ARG A 80 5.99 -1.90 18.89
CA ARG A 80 6.89 -3.07 18.98
C ARG A 80 8.31 -2.74 18.53
N SER A 81 8.47 -1.82 17.57
CA SER A 81 9.79 -1.33 17.14
C SER A 81 10.44 -0.43 18.18
N LYS A 82 9.67 0.10 19.16
CA LYS A 82 10.12 1.08 20.17
C LYS A 82 10.63 2.39 19.56
N MET A 83 10.16 2.69 18.36
CA MET A 83 10.44 3.95 17.68
C MET A 83 9.50 5.03 18.21
N SER A 84 9.93 6.29 18.10
CA SER A 84 9.20 7.44 18.68
C SER A 84 8.11 7.98 17.76
N GLY A 85 8.08 7.55 16.50
CA GLY A 85 7.09 8.01 15.53
C GLY A 85 7.43 7.62 14.09
N TYR A 86 6.85 8.37 13.17
CA TYR A 86 6.92 8.19 11.73
C TYR A 86 7.38 9.46 11.03
N PHE A 87 8.13 9.27 9.95
CA PHE A 87 8.50 10.31 9.00
C PHE A 87 7.93 9.99 7.63
N VAL A 88 7.20 10.94 7.03
CA VAL A 88 6.62 10.81 5.68
C VAL A 88 7.12 11.96 4.79
N PRO A 89 7.82 11.64 3.69
CA PRO A 89 8.03 12.60 2.60
C PRO A 89 6.69 12.89 1.93
N LEU A 90 6.05 14.00 2.30
CA LEU A 90 4.70 14.34 1.86
C LEU A 90 4.81 15.12 0.55
N SER A 91 4.35 14.55 -0.56
CA SER A 91 4.46 15.17 -1.89
C SER A 91 3.22 15.99 -2.29
N GLY A 92 2.13 15.91 -1.52
CA GLY A 92 0.83 16.46 -1.90
C GLY A 92 0.07 15.62 -2.94
N GLY A 93 0.64 14.48 -3.36
CA GLY A 93 -0.03 13.49 -4.19
C GLY A 93 -0.75 12.40 -3.38
N GLN A 94 -1.70 11.74 -4.04
CA GLN A 94 -2.64 10.77 -3.45
C GLN A 94 -1.98 9.68 -2.58
N ASP A 95 -0.82 9.16 -3.00
CA ASP A 95 -0.21 8.03 -2.29
C ASP A 95 0.39 8.47 -0.95
N SER A 96 1.19 9.53 -0.96
CA SER A 96 1.77 10.09 0.27
C SER A 96 0.70 10.59 1.24
N SER A 97 -0.38 11.16 0.70
CA SER A 97 -1.54 11.58 1.47
C SER A 97 -2.29 10.41 2.08
N SER A 98 -2.46 9.30 1.35
CA SER A 98 -3.07 8.09 1.88
C SER A 98 -2.28 7.55 3.08
N VAL A 99 -0.95 7.53 3.00
CA VAL A 99 -0.08 7.10 4.10
C VAL A 99 -0.22 8.01 5.32
N ALA A 100 -0.16 9.34 5.13
CA ALA A 100 -0.30 10.30 6.22
C ALA A 100 -1.68 10.20 6.91
N VAL A 101 -2.73 10.03 6.10
CA VAL A 101 -4.10 9.79 6.57
C VAL A 101 -4.21 8.48 7.35
N MET A 102 -3.57 7.39 6.92
CA MET A 102 -3.59 6.12 7.65
C MET A 102 -2.96 6.25 9.05
N VAL A 103 -1.91 7.07 9.20
CA VAL A 103 -1.33 7.39 10.52
C VAL A 103 -2.32 8.22 11.36
N ARG A 104 -3.05 9.15 10.75
CA ARG A 104 -4.13 9.90 11.43
C ARG A 104 -5.26 8.98 11.90
N LEU A 105 -5.72 8.06 11.06
CA LEU A 105 -6.73 7.07 11.42
C LEU A 105 -6.25 6.11 12.49
N MET A 106 -4.95 5.77 12.49
CA MET A 106 -4.33 5.01 13.57
C MET A 106 -4.49 5.75 14.90
N CYS A 107 -4.17 7.04 14.94
CA CYS A 107 -4.35 7.88 16.14
C CYS A 107 -5.82 7.87 16.61
N ASN A 108 -6.78 8.07 15.69
CA ASN A 108 -8.21 8.03 16.02
C ASN A 108 -8.61 6.71 16.69
N LYS A 109 -8.12 5.59 16.14
CA LYS A 109 -8.42 4.24 16.67
C LYS A 109 -7.80 4.00 18.04
N VAL A 110 -6.57 4.46 18.25
CA VAL A 110 -5.87 4.30 19.54
C VAL A 110 -6.57 5.12 20.62
N CYS A 111 -6.84 6.40 20.36
CA CYS A 111 -7.52 7.28 21.32
C CYS A 111 -8.92 6.77 21.66
N ALA A 112 -9.72 6.35 20.68
CA ALA A 112 -11.04 5.76 20.93
C ALA A 112 -10.97 4.45 21.73
N ALA A 113 -9.91 3.66 21.56
CA ALA A 113 -9.70 2.45 22.36
C ALA A 113 -9.29 2.78 23.80
N VAL A 114 -8.47 3.82 24.00
CA VAL A 114 -8.11 4.34 25.35
C VAL A 114 -9.36 4.82 26.08
N GLU A 115 -10.18 5.64 25.43
CA GLU A 115 -11.44 6.17 25.99
C GLU A 115 -12.39 5.02 26.36
N ARG A 116 -12.66 4.10 25.42
CA ARG A 116 -13.53 2.94 25.68
C ARG A 116 -13.06 2.12 26.88
N ARG A 117 -11.75 1.91 27.02
CA ARG A 117 -11.20 1.12 28.13
C ARG A 117 -11.29 1.80 29.49
N LYS A 118 -11.32 3.13 29.55
CA LYS A 118 -11.63 3.82 30.81
C LYS A 118 -13.01 3.41 31.34
N HIS A 119 -13.95 3.08 30.45
CA HIS A 119 -15.32 2.73 30.82
C HIS A 119 -15.57 1.23 31.04
N THR A 120 -14.83 0.32 30.40
CA THR A 120 -15.11 -1.12 30.51
C THR A 120 -14.38 -1.79 31.67
N ASP A 121 -13.05 -1.75 31.71
CA ASP A 121 -12.27 -2.60 32.63
C ASP A 121 -11.16 -1.86 33.40
N GLY A 122 -10.91 -0.57 33.16
CA GLY A 122 -10.01 0.27 33.96
C GLY A 122 -8.53 -0.17 34.06
N GLY A 123 -8.18 -1.33 33.50
CA GLY A 123 -6.86 -1.94 33.63
C GLY A 123 -5.78 -1.21 32.85
N ASP A 124 -4.60 -1.14 33.45
CA ASP A 124 -3.39 -0.60 32.82
C ASP A 124 -2.90 -1.57 31.74
N ASP A 125 -3.03 -1.19 30.46
CA ASP A 125 -2.58 -2.00 29.34
C ASP A 125 -1.37 -1.35 28.66
N PRO A 126 -0.21 -2.04 28.67
CA PRO A 126 1.02 -1.57 28.01
C PRO A 126 0.86 -1.25 26.52
N ALA A 127 -0.20 -1.75 25.86
CA ALA A 127 -0.48 -1.47 24.46
C ALA A 127 -0.87 0.00 24.18
N TYR A 128 -1.20 0.79 25.20
CA TYR A 128 -1.55 2.21 25.07
C TYR A 128 -0.50 3.15 25.68
N TYR A 129 0.74 2.67 25.80
CA TYR A 129 1.88 3.48 26.17
C TYR A 129 2.79 3.70 24.96
N LEU A 130 3.28 4.92 24.82
CA LEU A 130 4.30 5.29 23.85
C LEU A 130 5.41 6.02 24.59
N ASN A 131 6.66 5.59 24.42
CA ASN A 131 7.83 6.15 25.10
C ASN A 131 7.70 6.22 26.64
N GLY A 132 6.96 5.29 27.24
CA GLY A 132 6.73 5.24 28.69
C GLY A 132 5.59 6.13 29.18
N GLU A 133 4.96 6.91 28.30
CA GLU A 133 3.81 7.75 28.62
C GLU A 133 2.52 7.14 28.09
N ARG A 134 1.44 7.28 28.86
CA ARG A 134 0.11 6.83 28.43
C ARG A 134 -0.39 7.74 27.31
N VAL A 135 -0.90 7.13 26.25
CA VAL A 135 -1.49 7.85 25.12
C VAL A 135 -2.76 8.59 25.58
N GLY A 136 -2.87 9.86 25.16
CA GLY A 136 -4.03 10.71 25.44
C GLY A 136 -5.28 10.36 24.62
N GLU A 137 -6.32 11.17 24.80
CA GLU A 137 -7.62 10.97 24.13
C GLU A 137 -7.84 11.84 22.90
N ASP A 138 -7.02 12.88 22.69
CA ASP A 138 -7.06 13.68 21.47
C ASP A 138 -6.20 13.04 20.36
N PRO A 139 -6.82 12.55 19.27
CA PRO A 139 -6.06 12.04 18.16
C PRO A 139 -5.15 13.10 17.52
N ALA A 140 -5.55 14.38 17.50
CA ALA A 140 -4.80 15.50 16.87
C ALA A 140 -3.48 15.75 17.57
N GLU A 141 -3.50 15.83 18.88
CA GLU A 141 -2.29 15.91 19.69
C GLU A 141 -1.39 14.69 19.49
N LEU A 142 -1.96 13.47 19.50
CA LEU A 142 -1.19 12.25 19.28
C LEU A 142 -0.52 12.25 17.89
N CYS A 143 -1.25 12.62 16.85
CA CYS A 143 -0.73 12.72 15.49
C CYS A 143 0.43 13.72 15.40
N ASN A 144 0.32 14.88 16.06
CA ASN A 144 1.39 15.88 16.08
C ASN A 144 2.68 15.37 16.72
N LYS A 145 2.55 14.59 17.80
CA LYS A 145 3.67 14.01 18.53
C LYS A 145 4.42 12.95 17.73
N ILE A 146 3.69 12.14 16.95
CA ILE A 146 4.28 10.94 16.31
C ILE A 146 4.49 11.08 14.81
N LEU A 147 3.78 11.97 14.10
CA LEU A 147 3.85 12.07 12.65
C LEU A 147 4.60 13.34 12.24
N PHE A 148 5.75 13.15 11.62
CA PHE A 148 6.54 14.20 11.01
C PHE A 148 6.38 14.11 9.50
N THR A 149 6.01 15.21 8.88
CA THR A 149 5.83 15.31 7.43
C THR A 149 6.76 16.35 6.87
N CYS A 150 7.30 16.10 5.67
CA CYS A 150 8.16 17.07 5.00
C CYS A 150 7.83 17.18 3.51
N TYR A 151 7.51 18.39 3.05
CA TYR A 151 7.40 18.71 1.64
C TYR A 151 8.77 19.14 1.09
N MET A 152 9.32 18.35 0.16
CA MET A 152 10.65 18.56 -0.40
C MET A 152 10.56 19.05 -1.85
N ALA A 153 10.45 20.37 -1.98
CA ALA A 153 10.27 21.06 -3.25
C ALA A 153 11.58 21.12 -4.06
N SER A 154 11.46 20.99 -5.38
CA SER A 154 12.43 21.42 -6.39
C SER A 154 11.89 22.61 -7.20
N GLU A 155 12.71 23.20 -8.07
CA GLU A 155 12.37 24.34 -8.95
C GLU A 155 11.13 24.06 -9.83
N HIS A 156 10.90 22.78 -10.17
CA HIS A 156 9.75 22.35 -10.99
C HIS A 156 8.49 22.00 -10.21
N SER A 157 8.48 22.20 -8.89
CA SER A 157 7.31 21.88 -8.07
C SER A 157 6.21 22.89 -8.25
N SER A 158 4.97 22.42 -8.31
CA SER A 158 3.83 23.30 -8.46
C SER A 158 3.41 23.94 -7.13
N VAL A 159 2.74 25.09 -7.18
CA VAL A 159 2.22 25.75 -5.97
C VAL A 159 1.07 24.95 -5.36
N GLU A 160 0.30 24.28 -6.22
CA GLU A 160 -0.87 23.48 -5.86
C GLU A 160 -0.46 22.25 -5.03
N THR A 161 0.60 21.55 -5.42
CA THR A 161 1.11 20.37 -4.69
C THR A 161 1.57 20.71 -3.29
N ARG A 162 2.25 21.86 -3.15
CA ARG A 162 2.64 22.39 -1.86
C ARG A 162 1.41 22.76 -1.01
N ALA A 163 0.45 23.49 -1.59
CA ALA A 163 -0.77 23.85 -0.88
C ALA A 163 -1.57 22.63 -0.42
N CYS A 164 -1.62 21.56 -1.23
CA CYS A 164 -2.23 20.28 -0.86
C CYS A 164 -1.50 19.62 0.32
N ALA A 165 -0.17 19.59 0.30
CA ALA A 165 0.63 19.04 1.40
C ALA A 165 0.45 19.84 2.70
N ASP A 166 0.55 21.18 2.62
CA ASP A 166 0.35 22.10 3.75
C ASP A 166 -1.08 22.03 4.30
N GLY A 167 -2.09 21.89 3.42
CA GLY A 167 -3.49 21.71 3.77
C GLY A 167 -3.74 20.41 4.53
N LEU A 168 -3.30 19.29 3.96
CA LEU A 168 -3.47 17.99 4.59
C LEU A 168 -2.73 17.91 5.93
N ALA A 169 -1.50 18.43 6.00
CA ALA A 169 -0.72 18.41 7.22
C ALA A 169 -1.41 19.18 8.37
N ARG A 170 -2.13 20.26 8.06
CA ARG A 170 -2.99 20.99 9.01
C ARG A 170 -4.21 20.16 9.41
N ASP A 171 -4.92 19.58 8.44
CA ASP A 171 -6.13 18.76 8.71
C ASP A 171 -5.84 17.58 9.64
N ILE A 172 -4.69 16.91 9.47
CA ILE A 172 -4.28 15.78 10.33
C ILE A 172 -3.51 16.19 11.58
N ASN A 173 -3.13 17.47 11.70
CA ASN A 173 -2.26 18.04 12.73
C ASN A 173 -0.87 17.40 12.84
N SER A 174 -0.24 17.06 11.71
CA SER A 174 1.13 16.52 11.72
C SER A 174 2.19 17.60 11.98
N ASN A 175 3.37 17.22 12.43
CA ASN A 175 4.50 18.13 12.49
C ASN A 175 5.09 18.34 11.08
N HIS A 176 4.69 19.44 10.43
CA HIS A 176 5.02 19.70 9.05
C HIS A 176 6.24 20.61 8.88
N SER A 177 7.05 20.31 7.87
CA SER A 177 8.14 21.14 7.41
C SER A 177 8.15 21.21 5.89
N SER A 178 8.64 22.32 5.32
CA SER A 178 8.83 22.47 3.88
C SER A 178 10.27 22.92 3.63
N LEU A 179 10.91 22.31 2.65
CA LEU A 179 12.29 22.63 2.25
C LEU A 179 12.44 22.64 0.73
N PHE A 180 13.48 23.32 0.25
CA PHE A 180 13.88 23.34 -1.15
C PHE A 180 15.17 22.55 -1.33
N ILE A 181 15.20 21.62 -2.28
CA ILE A 181 16.35 20.74 -2.52
C ILE A 181 17.33 21.26 -3.58
N ASP A 182 16.98 22.34 -4.28
CA ASP A 182 17.69 22.80 -5.48
C ASP A 182 19.15 23.16 -5.21
N THR A 183 19.46 23.71 -4.02
CA THR A 183 20.84 23.99 -3.61
C THR A 183 21.68 22.71 -3.53
N ILE A 184 21.10 21.62 -3.01
CA ILE A 184 21.77 20.32 -2.87
C ILE A 184 21.93 19.68 -4.26
N VAL A 185 20.89 19.75 -5.09
CA VAL A 185 20.93 19.25 -6.47
C VAL A 185 22.04 19.95 -7.25
N SER A 186 22.10 21.28 -7.16
CA SER A 186 23.11 22.10 -7.83
C SER A 186 24.53 21.77 -7.37
N ALA A 187 24.72 21.54 -6.07
CA ALA A 187 26.01 21.11 -5.52
C ALA A 187 26.47 19.76 -6.08
N VAL A 188 25.57 18.77 -6.17
CA VAL A 188 25.89 17.45 -6.76
C VAL A 188 26.19 17.58 -8.25
N LEU A 189 25.44 18.40 -8.99
CA LEU A 189 25.70 18.66 -10.40
C LEU A 189 27.02 19.39 -10.65
N ALA A 190 27.42 20.30 -9.76
CA ALA A 190 28.72 20.96 -9.84
C ALA A 190 29.88 19.96 -9.71
N VAL A 191 29.77 19.00 -8.78
CA VAL A 191 30.76 17.91 -8.63
C VAL A 191 30.81 17.04 -9.88
N PHE A 192 29.66 16.66 -10.44
CA PHE A 192 29.62 15.90 -11.69
C PHE A 192 30.27 16.66 -12.86
N SER A 193 29.93 17.95 -13.00
CA SER A 193 30.49 18.81 -14.04
C SER A 193 32.01 18.95 -13.94
N ALA A 194 32.53 19.12 -12.71
CA ALA A 194 33.97 19.17 -12.48
C ALA A 194 34.69 17.87 -12.89
N ALA A 195 34.03 16.71 -12.75
CA ALA A 195 34.60 15.42 -13.10
C ALA A 195 34.44 15.02 -14.57
N GLN A 196 33.34 15.40 -15.23
CA GLN A 196 32.96 14.93 -16.58
C GLN A 196 32.99 16.01 -17.65
N GLY A 197 33.14 17.29 -17.28
CA GLY A 197 33.28 18.41 -18.22
C GLY A 197 31.98 18.85 -18.89
N PHE A 198 30.81 18.41 -18.43
CA PHE A 198 29.51 18.91 -18.91
C PHE A 198 28.44 18.88 -17.81
N ILE A 199 27.41 19.71 -18.00
CA ILE A 199 26.25 19.79 -17.09
C ILE A 199 25.04 19.17 -17.80
N PRO A 200 24.41 18.13 -17.23
CA PRO A 200 23.20 17.55 -17.81
C PRO A 200 22.04 18.55 -17.76
N THR A 201 21.17 18.52 -18.77
CA THR A 201 20.00 19.42 -18.85
C THR A 201 18.72 18.67 -19.19
N PHE A 202 17.58 19.18 -18.71
CA PHE A 202 16.26 18.64 -19.06
C PHE A 202 15.87 18.86 -20.52
N ASN A 203 16.56 19.76 -21.23
CA ASN A 203 16.27 20.13 -22.62
C ASN A 203 17.14 19.41 -23.64
N SER A 204 17.96 18.46 -23.18
CA SER A 204 18.82 17.68 -24.07
C SER A 204 18.00 16.77 -24.98
N VAL A 205 18.51 16.55 -26.20
CA VAL A 205 17.98 15.54 -27.13
C VAL A 205 18.17 14.12 -26.57
N ASP A 206 19.19 13.93 -25.73
CA ASP A 206 19.45 12.64 -25.08
C ASP A 206 18.57 12.50 -23.83
N ALA A 207 17.52 11.68 -23.93
CA ALA A 207 16.57 11.40 -22.86
C ALA A 207 17.23 10.87 -21.57
N ARG A 208 18.45 10.31 -21.64
CA ARG A 208 19.19 9.85 -20.45
C ARG A 208 19.52 10.98 -19.49
N GLN A 209 19.76 12.19 -20.00
CA GLN A 209 20.09 13.35 -19.14
C GLN A 209 18.90 13.76 -18.27
N GLY A 210 17.71 13.90 -18.88
CA GLY A 210 16.49 14.21 -18.16
C GLY A 210 16.16 13.15 -17.10
N LEU A 211 16.24 11.87 -17.47
CA LEU A 211 16.01 10.76 -16.54
C LEU A 211 17.03 10.75 -15.39
N ALA A 212 18.31 11.01 -15.66
CA ALA A 212 19.34 11.09 -14.63
C ALA A 212 19.07 12.23 -13.63
N LEU A 213 18.64 13.40 -14.11
CA LEU A 213 18.27 14.55 -13.26
C LEU A 213 17.05 14.25 -12.39
N GLN A 214 16.03 13.57 -12.92
CA GLN A 214 14.86 13.13 -12.14
C GLN A 214 15.27 12.14 -11.05
N ASN A 215 16.06 11.13 -11.42
CA ASN A 215 16.55 10.11 -10.50
C ASN A 215 17.42 10.71 -9.38
N LEU A 216 18.27 11.68 -9.71
CA LEU A 216 19.10 12.39 -8.73
C LEU A 216 18.23 13.07 -7.67
N GLN A 217 17.22 13.82 -8.10
CA GLN A 217 16.33 14.53 -7.19
C GLN A 217 15.48 13.57 -6.35
N ALA A 218 15.01 12.47 -6.93
CA ALA A 218 14.28 11.43 -6.21
C ALA A 218 15.14 10.81 -5.09
N ARG A 219 16.43 10.54 -5.34
CA ARG A 219 17.37 9.99 -4.34
C ARG A 219 17.77 11.00 -3.27
N ILE A 220 17.97 12.28 -3.62
CA ILE A 220 18.26 13.32 -2.63
C ILE A 220 17.13 13.42 -1.60
N ARG A 221 15.87 13.34 -2.04
CA ARG A 221 14.72 13.32 -1.12
C ARG A 221 14.77 12.14 -0.15
N MET A 222 15.18 10.96 -0.61
CA MET A 222 15.36 9.79 0.26
C MET A 222 16.45 10.04 1.31
N VAL A 223 17.61 10.56 0.90
CA VAL A 223 18.71 10.89 1.83
C VAL A 223 18.24 11.90 2.89
N LEU A 224 17.53 12.94 2.48
CA LEU A 224 16.96 13.92 3.40
C LEU A 224 15.90 13.30 4.32
N ALA A 225 15.06 12.40 3.80
CA ALA A 225 14.02 11.75 4.60
C ALA A 225 14.62 10.98 5.78
N TYR A 226 15.68 10.20 5.52
CA TYR A 226 16.38 9.47 6.58
C TYR A 226 17.14 10.40 7.54
N LEU A 227 17.74 11.48 7.04
CA LEU A 227 18.39 12.48 7.89
C LEU A 227 17.39 13.10 8.89
N PHE A 228 16.22 13.51 8.39
CA PHE A 228 15.17 14.09 9.22
C PHE A 228 14.60 13.03 10.18
N ALA A 229 14.35 11.81 9.71
CA ALA A 229 13.85 10.73 10.55
C ALA A 229 14.77 10.42 11.75
N GLN A 230 16.08 10.54 11.57
CA GLN A 230 17.07 10.32 12.62
C GLN A 230 17.25 11.53 13.55
N LEU A 231 17.12 12.77 13.05
CA LEU A 231 17.54 13.98 13.79
C LEU A 231 16.40 14.92 14.20
N CYS A 232 15.21 14.85 13.60
CA CYS A 232 14.12 15.79 13.89
C CYS A 232 13.71 15.83 15.36
N LEU A 233 13.80 14.69 16.06
CA LEU A 233 13.46 14.60 17.47
C LEU A 233 14.48 15.32 18.35
N ILE A 234 15.76 15.33 17.96
CA ILE A 234 16.82 16.06 18.67
C ILE A 234 16.53 17.55 18.67
N ALA A 235 16.12 18.11 17.53
CA ALA A 235 15.74 19.53 17.41
C ALA A 235 14.57 19.92 18.34
N LYS A 236 13.78 18.93 18.78
CA LYS A 236 12.68 19.09 19.73
C LYS A 236 13.01 18.69 21.17
N GLY A 237 14.25 18.27 21.44
CA GLY A 237 14.64 17.73 22.75
C GLY A 237 13.95 16.41 23.11
N LEU A 238 13.48 15.65 22.11
CA LEU A 238 12.80 14.36 22.30
C LEU A 238 13.76 13.19 22.03
N PRO A 239 13.65 12.09 22.79
CA PRO A 239 14.47 10.90 22.56
C PRO A 239 13.95 10.04 21.41
N GLY A 240 14.83 9.16 20.90
CA GLY A 240 14.50 8.14 19.90
C GLY A 240 14.66 8.61 18.46
N SER A 241 14.07 7.86 17.54
CA SER A 241 14.11 8.11 16.10
C SER A 241 12.77 7.75 15.45
N LEU A 242 12.57 8.18 14.21
CA LEU A 242 11.35 7.97 13.44
C LEU A 242 11.54 6.86 12.40
N LEU A 243 10.47 6.11 12.13
CA LEU A 243 10.42 5.18 11.00
C LEU A 243 10.05 5.93 9.72
N VAL A 244 10.83 5.77 8.66
CA VAL A 244 10.50 6.32 7.35
C VAL A 244 9.40 5.47 6.71
N LEU A 245 8.31 6.10 6.30
CA LEU A 245 7.20 5.44 5.61
C LEU A 245 7.31 5.62 4.10
N GLY A 246 7.28 4.50 3.37
CA GLY A 246 7.22 4.47 1.91
C GLY A 246 5.81 4.72 1.40
N THR A 247 5.71 5.24 0.18
CA THR A 247 4.43 5.67 -0.44
C THR A 247 4.22 5.09 -1.83
N SER A 248 4.87 3.98 -2.19
CA SER A 248 4.65 3.32 -3.48
C SER A 248 3.41 2.42 -3.40
N ASN A 249 2.58 2.42 -4.44
CA ASN A 249 1.42 1.53 -4.55
C ASN A 249 1.77 0.22 -5.28
N VAL A 250 0.84 -0.74 -5.26
CA VAL A 250 1.07 -2.07 -5.83
C VAL A 250 1.22 -2.05 -7.35
N ASP A 251 0.48 -1.16 -8.03
CA ASP A 251 0.42 -1.12 -9.49
C ASP A 251 1.73 -0.55 -10.06
N GLU A 252 2.28 0.49 -9.42
CA GLU A 252 3.61 1.05 -9.75
C GLU A 252 4.73 0.06 -9.46
N THR A 253 4.66 -0.64 -8.31
CA THR A 253 5.64 -1.66 -7.95
C THR A 253 5.62 -2.84 -8.92
N LEU A 254 4.46 -3.19 -9.47
CA LEU A 254 4.29 -4.29 -10.41
C LEU A 254 5.03 -4.03 -11.73
N VAL A 255 4.92 -2.81 -12.28
CA VAL A 255 5.65 -2.44 -13.51
C VAL A 255 7.03 -1.82 -13.26
N GLY A 256 7.39 -1.68 -11.97
CA GLY A 256 8.61 -1.04 -11.49
C GLY A 256 8.74 0.42 -11.91
N TYR A 257 7.62 1.15 -11.89
CA TYR A 257 7.54 2.58 -12.09
C TYR A 257 7.93 3.34 -10.81
N MET A 258 9.22 3.26 -10.50
CA MET A 258 9.85 3.95 -9.36
C MET A 258 11.33 4.17 -9.67
N THR A 259 11.98 5.14 -9.01
CA THR A 259 13.43 5.24 -9.05
C THR A 259 14.01 4.30 -8.00
N LYS A 260 14.94 3.43 -8.40
CA LYS A 260 15.62 2.56 -7.44
C LYS A 260 16.38 3.42 -6.40
N TYR A 261 16.06 3.20 -5.12
CA TYR A 261 16.58 3.95 -3.96
C TYR A 261 16.13 5.41 -3.84
N ASP A 262 14.93 5.76 -4.34
CA ASP A 262 14.24 7.00 -3.95
C ASP A 262 13.36 6.79 -2.70
N CYS A 263 12.42 7.70 -2.43
CA CYS A 263 11.47 7.59 -1.30
C CYS A 263 10.52 6.37 -1.39
N SER A 264 10.54 5.59 -2.48
CA SER A 264 9.95 4.23 -2.51
C SER A 264 10.69 3.25 -1.59
N SER A 265 11.97 3.52 -1.31
CA SER A 265 12.83 2.79 -0.40
C SER A 265 12.81 3.46 0.97
N ALA A 266 12.14 2.82 1.91
CA ALA A 266 11.84 3.28 3.25
C ALA A 266 11.90 2.09 4.23
N ASP A 267 11.56 2.29 5.50
CA ASP A 267 11.60 1.21 6.48
C ASP A 267 10.41 0.26 6.32
N ILE A 268 9.22 0.83 6.15
CA ILE A 268 7.97 0.10 5.92
C ILE A 268 7.01 0.88 5.00
N ASN A 269 6.12 0.18 4.31
CA ASN A 269 5.14 0.79 3.41
C ASN A 269 3.71 0.28 3.68
N PRO A 270 2.80 1.09 4.27
CA PRO A 270 1.45 0.65 4.58
C PRO A 270 0.54 0.50 3.34
N ILE A 271 0.92 1.05 2.19
CA ILE A 271 0.11 1.04 0.95
C ILE A 271 0.71 0.21 -0.19
N GLY A 272 1.87 -0.43 0.02
CA GLY A 272 2.62 -1.12 -1.03
C GLY A 272 1.90 -2.29 -1.70
N SER A 273 0.85 -2.82 -1.07
CA SER A 273 -0.01 -3.85 -1.63
C SER A 273 -1.40 -3.34 -2.02
N ILE A 274 -1.66 -2.04 -2.06
CA ILE A 274 -2.98 -1.47 -2.35
C ILE A 274 -2.99 -0.86 -3.76
N SER A 275 -4.08 -1.08 -4.51
CA SER A 275 -4.27 -0.54 -5.85
C SER A 275 -4.49 0.97 -5.84
N LYS A 276 -4.07 1.67 -6.90
CA LYS A 276 -4.32 3.11 -7.05
C LYS A 276 -5.81 3.41 -7.05
N ALA A 277 -6.63 2.52 -7.63
CA ALA A 277 -8.07 2.66 -7.65
C ALA A 277 -8.68 2.65 -6.24
N ASP A 278 -8.20 1.76 -5.37
CA ASP A 278 -8.72 1.65 -4.00
C ASP A 278 -8.19 2.76 -3.10
N LEU A 279 -6.96 3.24 -3.30
CA LEU A 279 -6.46 4.45 -2.63
C LEU A 279 -7.33 5.67 -2.95
N ARG A 280 -7.76 5.84 -4.21
CA ARG A 280 -8.70 6.91 -4.59
C ARG A 280 -10.05 6.79 -3.88
N LYS A 281 -10.59 5.57 -3.74
CA LYS A 281 -11.84 5.34 -3.00
C LYS A 281 -11.66 5.61 -1.51
N PHE A 282 -10.54 5.18 -0.94
CA PHE A 282 -10.17 5.42 0.45
C PHE A 282 -10.10 6.91 0.77
N LEU A 283 -9.37 7.71 -0.02
CA LEU A 283 -9.27 9.16 0.21
C LEU A 283 -10.62 9.86 0.13
N ARG A 284 -11.51 9.46 -0.79
CA ARG A 284 -12.88 10.00 -0.86
C ARG A 284 -13.67 9.67 0.40
N LYS A 285 -13.64 8.42 0.87
CA LYS A 285 -14.32 8.03 2.12
C LYS A 285 -13.78 8.82 3.31
N VAL A 286 -12.46 9.01 3.39
CA VAL A 286 -11.83 9.80 4.47
C VAL A 286 -12.27 11.26 4.42
N HIS A 287 -12.29 11.85 3.23
CA HIS A 287 -12.80 13.20 3.04
C HIS A 287 -14.24 13.33 3.58
N ASP A 288 -15.12 12.40 3.18
CA ASP A 288 -16.55 12.46 3.48
C ASP A 288 -16.87 12.15 4.96
N GLU A 289 -16.18 11.17 5.56
CA GLU A 289 -16.52 10.66 6.90
C GLU A 289 -15.63 11.19 8.03
N TYR A 290 -14.41 11.65 7.73
CA TYR A 290 -13.41 12.05 8.74
C TYR A 290 -13.04 13.54 8.68
N GLY A 291 -13.67 14.31 7.78
CA GLY A 291 -13.56 15.78 7.76
C GLY A 291 -12.22 16.34 7.27
N MET A 292 -11.43 15.54 6.55
CA MET A 292 -10.14 15.95 5.97
C MET A 292 -10.37 16.61 4.60
N LYS A 293 -10.81 17.87 4.62
CA LYS A 293 -11.32 18.59 3.43
C LYS A 293 -10.24 18.90 2.39
N SER A 294 -8.97 18.98 2.78
CA SER A 294 -7.85 19.30 1.87
C SER A 294 -7.53 18.18 0.86
N LEU A 295 -8.26 17.05 0.90
CA LEU A 295 -8.05 15.90 0.02
C LEU A 295 -8.74 16.00 -1.36
N MET A 296 -9.74 16.88 -1.55
CA MET A 296 -10.48 16.97 -2.84
C MET A 296 -9.66 17.54 -3.99
N ASP A 297 -8.69 18.42 -3.71
CA ASP A 297 -7.92 19.12 -4.75
C ASP A 297 -6.69 18.34 -5.23
N GLN A 298 -6.56 17.06 -4.86
CA GLN A 298 -5.37 16.28 -5.18
C GLN A 298 -5.34 15.80 -6.63
N PRO A 299 -4.28 16.12 -7.40
CA PRO A 299 -4.14 15.68 -8.78
C PRO A 299 -4.13 14.14 -8.88
N SER A 300 -4.91 13.61 -9.83
CA SER A 300 -5.08 12.17 -10.07
C SER A 300 -3.85 11.45 -10.62
N ALA A 301 -2.86 12.19 -11.11
CA ALA A 301 -1.66 11.63 -11.72
C ALA A 301 -0.61 11.27 -10.65
N PRO A 302 0.21 10.23 -10.85
CA PRO A 302 1.47 10.11 -10.12
C PRO A 302 2.31 11.31 -10.52
N MET A 303 2.26 12.35 -9.70
CA MET A 303 3.09 13.52 -9.90
C MET A 303 4.51 13.11 -9.54
N PHE A 304 5.29 12.84 -10.58
CA PHE A 304 6.65 13.35 -10.53
C PHE A 304 6.54 14.86 -10.26
N LEU A 305 7.30 15.34 -9.28
CA LEU A 305 7.58 16.78 -9.14
C LEU A 305 8.25 17.38 -10.40
N PHE A 306 8.54 16.53 -11.40
CA PHE A 306 8.94 16.88 -12.75
C PHE A 306 7.82 16.46 -13.68
N GLN A 307 6.92 17.39 -13.99
CA GLN A 307 6.28 17.33 -15.28
C GLN A 307 7.42 17.30 -16.31
N THR A 308 7.51 16.26 -17.13
CA THR A 308 8.23 16.39 -18.39
C THR A 308 7.68 17.65 -19.08
N LYS A 309 8.47 18.37 -19.89
CA LYS A 309 7.99 19.59 -20.57
C LYS A 309 6.66 19.43 -21.34
N ASN A 310 6.20 18.20 -21.55
CA ASN A 310 4.96 17.85 -22.22
C ASN A 310 3.79 17.53 -21.26
N GLY A 311 3.97 17.56 -19.93
CA GLY A 311 2.90 17.23 -18.98
C GLY A 311 2.36 15.81 -19.13
N ALA A 312 3.17 14.89 -19.68
CA ALA A 312 2.68 13.60 -20.10
C ALA A 312 2.12 12.78 -18.93
N SER A 313 0.89 12.30 -19.06
CA SER A 313 0.24 11.51 -18.02
C SER A 313 0.91 10.13 -17.86
N PHE A 314 0.72 9.48 -16.70
CA PHE A 314 1.18 8.10 -16.48
C PHE A 314 0.78 7.15 -17.61
N GLN A 315 -0.44 7.33 -18.13
CA GLN A 315 -0.95 6.53 -19.23
C GLN A 315 -0.18 6.77 -20.53
N GLU A 316 0.28 7.99 -20.79
CA GLU A 316 1.11 8.30 -21.96
C GLU A 316 2.51 7.67 -21.84
N GLU A 317 3.10 7.66 -20.65
CA GLU A 317 4.42 7.07 -20.45
C GLU A 317 4.36 5.52 -20.42
N ILE A 318 3.42 4.95 -19.68
CA ILE A 318 3.31 3.50 -19.49
C ILE A 318 2.56 2.84 -20.65
N GLY A 319 1.63 3.52 -21.30
CA GLY A 319 0.71 2.96 -22.30
C GLY A 319 -0.45 2.15 -21.72
N LEU A 320 -0.61 2.14 -20.39
CA LEU A 320 -1.63 1.38 -19.67
C LEU A 320 -2.25 2.28 -18.59
N THR A 321 -3.55 2.14 -18.38
CA THR A 321 -4.23 2.77 -17.24
C THR A 321 -4.01 1.96 -15.96
N TYR A 322 -4.20 2.56 -14.79
CA TYR A 322 -4.16 1.83 -13.52
C TYR A 322 -5.20 0.70 -13.45
N ASP A 323 -6.38 0.90 -14.05
CA ASP A 323 -7.43 -0.13 -14.08
C ASP A 323 -7.02 -1.31 -14.97
N GLU A 324 -6.40 -1.04 -16.12
CA GLU A 324 -5.80 -2.07 -16.99
C GLU A 324 -4.67 -2.82 -16.28
N LEU A 325 -3.79 -2.11 -15.57
CA LEU A 325 -2.70 -2.73 -14.79
C LEU A 325 -3.23 -3.65 -13.69
N SER A 326 -4.27 -3.24 -12.98
CA SER A 326 -4.89 -4.04 -11.92
C SER A 326 -5.52 -5.32 -12.48
N VAL A 327 -6.17 -5.25 -13.65
CA VAL A 327 -6.70 -6.44 -14.36
C VAL A 327 -5.56 -7.38 -14.78
N ILE A 328 -4.53 -6.87 -15.44
CA ILE A 328 -3.38 -7.69 -15.86
C ILE A 328 -2.66 -8.29 -14.65
N GLY A 329 -2.51 -7.52 -13.57
CA GLY A 329 -1.94 -7.96 -12.30
C GLY A 329 -2.70 -9.16 -11.72
N ARG A 330 -4.03 -9.10 -11.67
CA ARG A 330 -4.90 -10.21 -11.23
C ARG A 330 -4.80 -11.45 -12.13
N LEU A 331 -4.75 -11.26 -13.45
CA LEU A 331 -4.55 -12.36 -14.40
C LEU A 331 -3.18 -13.03 -14.21
N ARG A 332 -2.14 -12.25 -13.93
CA ARG A 332 -0.81 -12.77 -13.61
C ARG A 332 -0.79 -13.53 -12.27
N ARG A 333 -1.40 -12.98 -11.21
CA ARG A 333 -1.53 -13.58 -9.88
C ARG A 333 -2.87 -13.15 -9.26
N PRO A 334 -3.70 -14.07 -8.74
CA PRO A 334 -3.41 -15.47 -8.44
C PRO A 334 -3.56 -16.43 -9.63
N HIS A 335 -4.14 -16.01 -10.77
CA HIS A 335 -4.48 -16.94 -11.86
C HIS A 335 -3.27 -17.55 -12.58
N GLY A 336 -2.06 -17.03 -12.38
CA GLY A 336 -0.83 -17.65 -12.88
C GLY A 336 -0.65 -17.55 -14.39
N LEU A 337 -1.31 -16.60 -15.06
CA LEU A 337 -1.26 -16.48 -16.51
C LEU A 337 0.05 -15.81 -16.97
N GLY A 338 0.77 -16.50 -17.86
CA GLY A 338 1.90 -15.94 -18.61
C GLY A 338 1.44 -15.10 -19.81
N PRO A 339 2.36 -14.51 -20.61
CA PRO A 339 2.01 -13.53 -21.64
C PRO A 339 0.92 -13.97 -22.61
N TYR A 340 1.06 -15.17 -23.18
CA TYR A 340 0.10 -15.69 -24.16
C TYR A 340 -1.27 -15.97 -23.53
N SER A 341 -1.32 -16.57 -22.35
CA SER A 341 -2.58 -16.84 -21.66
C SER A 341 -3.28 -15.56 -21.19
N THR A 342 -2.51 -14.56 -20.75
CA THR A 342 -3.04 -13.22 -20.44
C THR A 342 -3.64 -12.58 -21.68
N PHE A 343 -2.98 -12.65 -22.84
CA PHE A 343 -3.55 -12.16 -24.09
C PHE A 343 -4.90 -12.81 -24.42
N LEU A 344 -5.00 -14.14 -24.36
CA LEU A 344 -6.26 -14.85 -24.63
C LEU A 344 -7.39 -14.45 -23.66
N ALA A 345 -7.08 -14.32 -22.37
CA ALA A 345 -8.04 -13.88 -21.38
C ALA A 345 -8.53 -12.44 -21.66
N LEU A 346 -7.59 -11.53 -22.00
CA LEU A 346 -7.93 -10.16 -22.34
C LEU A 346 -8.73 -10.07 -23.65
N CYS A 347 -8.47 -10.89 -24.66
CA CYS A 347 -9.32 -10.96 -25.86
C CYS A 347 -10.79 -11.18 -25.47
N SER A 348 -11.08 -12.10 -24.54
CA SER A 348 -12.45 -12.33 -24.08
C SER A 348 -13.04 -11.19 -23.26
N MET A 349 -12.21 -10.41 -22.55
CA MET A 349 -12.68 -9.36 -21.63
C MET A 349 -12.76 -7.97 -22.29
N TRP A 350 -11.88 -7.69 -23.24
CA TRP A 350 -11.63 -6.36 -23.78
C TRP A 350 -12.08 -6.22 -25.24
N HIS A 351 -12.25 -7.31 -25.99
CA HIS A 351 -12.88 -7.24 -27.30
C HIS A 351 -14.42 -7.13 -27.14
N PRO A 352 -15.13 -6.29 -27.93
CA PRO A 352 -14.65 -5.48 -29.05
C PRO A 352 -14.22 -4.05 -28.68
N LYS A 353 -14.13 -3.70 -27.39
CA LYS A 353 -13.70 -2.36 -26.95
C LYS A 353 -12.30 -2.00 -27.47
N TYR A 354 -11.39 -2.98 -27.52
CA TYR A 354 -10.07 -2.86 -28.13
C TYR A 354 -9.90 -3.90 -29.25
N SER A 355 -9.13 -3.55 -30.28
CA SER A 355 -8.74 -4.48 -31.34
C SER A 355 -7.76 -5.53 -30.83
N TYR A 356 -7.63 -6.65 -31.55
CA TYR A 356 -6.66 -7.69 -31.16
C TYR A 356 -5.21 -7.17 -31.16
N ASP A 357 -4.86 -6.29 -32.11
CA ASP A 357 -3.56 -5.63 -32.19
C ASP A 357 -3.30 -4.71 -30.98
N GLU A 358 -4.31 -3.92 -30.56
CA GLU A 358 -4.20 -3.07 -29.37
C GLU A 358 -4.01 -3.89 -28.09
N ILE A 359 -4.73 -5.02 -27.97
CA ILE A 359 -4.59 -5.94 -26.83
C ILE A 359 -3.19 -6.58 -26.84
N GLU A 360 -2.70 -7.01 -28.00
CA GLU A 360 -1.32 -7.53 -28.16
C GLU A 360 -0.29 -6.50 -27.69
N GLU A 361 -0.40 -5.25 -28.14
CA GLU A 361 0.54 -4.19 -27.77
C GLU A 361 0.54 -3.94 -26.26
N LYS A 362 -0.64 -3.86 -25.64
CA LYS A 362 -0.80 -3.69 -24.19
C LYS A 362 -0.15 -4.83 -23.40
N VAL A 363 -0.35 -6.08 -23.82
CA VAL A 363 0.26 -7.25 -23.16
C VAL A 363 1.77 -7.25 -23.30
N LYS A 364 2.29 -7.03 -24.52
CA LYS A 364 3.74 -6.95 -24.77
C LYS A 364 4.38 -5.86 -23.94
N ARG A 365 3.75 -4.67 -23.89
CA ARG A 365 4.24 -3.53 -23.13
C ARG A 365 4.28 -3.80 -21.63
N PHE A 366 3.23 -4.40 -21.07
CA PHE A 366 3.21 -4.81 -19.66
C PHE A 366 4.35 -5.77 -19.33
N PHE A 367 4.44 -6.90 -20.04
CA PHE A 367 5.44 -7.94 -19.72
C PHE A 367 6.87 -7.47 -19.99
N TRP A 368 7.08 -6.60 -20.98
CA TRP A 368 8.37 -5.95 -21.20
C TRP A 368 8.76 -5.04 -20.02
N ARG A 369 7.85 -4.17 -19.55
CA ARG A 369 8.14 -3.31 -18.39
C ARG A 369 8.36 -4.13 -17.11
N TYR A 370 7.48 -5.10 -16.87
CA TYR A 370 7.57 -6.03 -15.73
C TYR A 370 8.93 -6.72 -15.70
N ARG A 371 9.37 -7.32 -16.82
CA ARG A 371 10.60 -8.10 -16.86
C ARG A 371 11.85 -7.23 -16.69
N VAL A 372 11.90 -6.06 -17.32
CA VAL A 372 13.06 -5.16 -17.27
C VAL A 372 13.21 -4.52 -15.90
N ASN A 373 12.09 -4.23 -15.22
CA ASN A 373 12.10 -3.56 -13.92
C ASN A 373 11.99 -4.49 -12.70
N ARG A 374 11.88 -5.82 -12.89
CA ARG A 374 11.69 -6.75 -11.76
C ARG A 374 12.76 -6.65 -10.68
N HIS A 375 14.00 -6.36 -11.08
CA HIS A 375 15.14 -6.13 -10.18
C HIS A 375 14.93 -4.96 -9.17
N LYS A 376 13.88 -4.15 -9.32
CA LYS A 376 13.48 -3.13 -8.35
C LYS A 376 12.65 -3.74 -7.23
N SER A 377 11.79 -4.73 -7.52
CA SER A 377 10.96 -5.42 -6.53
C SER A 377 11.78 -6.20 -5.50
N THR A 378 13.00 -6.64 -5.85
CA THR A 378 13.89 -7.39 -4.94
C THR A 378 14.44 -6.55 -3.80
N VAL A 379 14.38 -5.23 -3.91
CA VAL A 379 14.81 -4.27 -2.88
C VAL A 379 13.68 -3.32 -2.50
N ALA A 380 12.43 -3.66 -2.87
CA ALA A 380 11.28 -2.86 -2.52
C ALA A 380 11.05 -2.89 -1.01
N THR A 381 10.57 -1.78 -0.47
CA THR A 381 10.25 -1.66 0.95
C THR A 381 9.23 -2.72 1.37
N PRO A 382 9.43 -3.41 2.52
CA PRO A 382 8.45 -4.32 3.07
C PRO A 382 7.09 -3.63 3.25
N ALA A 383 6.07 -4.20 2.63
CA ALA A 383 4.74 -3.59 2.57
C ALA A 383 3.70 -4.36 3.39
N TYR A 384 2.69 -3.63 3.87
CA TYR A 384 1.46 -4.26 4.38
C TYR A 384 0.82 -5.09 3.28
N HIS A 385 0.46 -6.35 3.58
CA HIS A 385 -0.18 -7.24 2.62
C HIS A 385 -1.70 -7.01 2.60
N ALA A 386 -2.24 -6.63 1.44
CA ALA A 386 -3.66 -6.33 1.27
C ALA A 386 -4.27 -6.99 0.03
N THR A 387 -3.50 -7.17 -1.05
CA THR A 387 -3.99 -7.74 -2.31
C THR A 387 -3.22 -8.99 -2.69
N GLU A 388 -3.95 -9.94 -3.25
CA GLU A 388 -3.39 -11.20 -3.73
C GLU A 388 -2.48 -11.03 -4.95
N TYR A 389 -2.51 -9.92 -5.66
CA TYR A 389 -1.65 -9.73 -6.84
C TYR A 389 -0.34 -9.00 -6.55
N SER A 390 -0.04 -8.76 -5.27
CA SER A 390 1.17 -8.05 -4.83
C SER A 390 2.45 -8.66 -5.42
N PRO A 391 3.33 -7.83 -6.03
CA PRO A 391 4.59 -8.28 -6.62
C PRO A 391 5.72 -8.43 -5.59
N ASP A 392 5.44 -8.43 -4.28
CA ASP A 392 6.44 -8.59 -3.21
C ASP A 392 7.30 -9.85 -3.42
N ASP A 393 8.59 -9.66 -3.62
CA ASP A 393 9.53 -10.75 -3.92
C ASP A 393 10.03 -11.45 -2.65
N HIS A 394 9.80 -10.89 -1.46
CA HIS A 394 10.32 -11.47 -0.22
C HIS A 394 9.50 -12.66 0.28
N ARG A 395 8.17 -12.63 0.12
CA ARG A 395 7.27 -13.64 0.68
C ARG A 395 6.17 -14.05 -0.29
N ASN A 396 5.61 -13.11 -1.05
CA ASN A 396 4.37 -13.35 -1.77
C ASN A 396 4.58 -13.91 -3.19
N ASP A 397 5.54 -13.38 -3.93
CA ASP A 397 5.64 -13.56 -5.38
C ASP A 397 7.08 -13.84 -5.80
N HIS A 398 7.61 -15.00 -5.38
CA HIS A 398 8.97 -15.41 -5.72
C HIS A 398 9.11 -15.64 -7.23
N ARG A 399 10.00 -14.88 -7.86
CA ARG A 399 10.19 -14.87 -9.32
C ARG A 399 11.65 -14.58 -9.69
N PRO A 400 12.11 -14.99 -10.89
CA PRO A 400 13.38 -14.50 -11.42
C PRO A 400 13.38 -12.97 -11.50
N PHE A 401 14.53 -12.34 -11.29
CA PHE A 401 14.71 -10.90 -11.56
C PHE A 401 15.60 -10.64 -12.79
N LEU A 402 16.21 -11.69 -13.33
CA LEU A 402 16.88 -11.71 -14.63
C LEU A 402 16.03 -12.56 -15.58
N TYR A 403 15.27 -11.89 -16.45
CA TYR A 403 14.37 -12.53 -17.41
C TYR A 403 14.97 -12.58 -18.82
N PRO A 404 14.61 -13.58 -19.63
CA PRO A 404 14.86 -13.57 -21.07
C PRO A 404 14.00 -12.50 -21.77
N ASP A 405 14.15 -12.36 -23.09
CA ASP A 405 13.41 -11.39 -23.91
C ASP A 405 11.91 -11.68 -24.07
N LEU A 406 11.48 -12.92 -23.78
CA LEU A 406 10.13 -13.44 -23.99
C LEU A 406 9.72 -13.49 -25.48
N ALA A 407 10.69 -13.58 -26.40
CA ALA A 407 10.46 -13.55 -27.84
C ALA A 407 9.47 -14.64 -28.29
N TYR A 408 9.66 -15.89 -27.83
CA TYR A 408 8.77 -17.01 -28.16
C TYR A 408 7.31 -16.75 -27.79
N GLN A 409 7.06 -16.20 -26.61
CA GLN A 409 5.70 -15.89 -26.15
C GLN A 409 5.09 -14.76 -26.98
N PHE A 410 5.88 -13.74 -27.33
CA PHE A 410 5.43 -12.61 -28.13
C PHE A 410 5.15 -12.98 -29.59
N GLU A 411 5.93 -13.87 -30.18
CA GLU A 411 5.66 -14.42 -31.53
C GLU A 411 4.37 -15.24 -31.56
N LYS A 412 4.13 -16.05 -30.52
CA LYS A 412 2.86 -16.79 -30.39
C LYS A 412 1.64 -15.89 -30.30
N ILE A 413 1.73 -14.79 -29.55
CA ILE A 413 0.65 -13.79 -29.49
C ILE A 413 0.41 -13.23 -30.89
N HIS A 414 1.46 -12.83 -31.59
CA HIS A 414 1.34 -12.24 -32.92
C HIS A 414 0.69 -13.20 -33.93
N SER A 415 1.14 -14.45 -33.97
CA SER A 415 0.52 -15.48 -34.84
C SER A 415 -0.96 -15.68 -34.52
N LYS A 416 -1.35 -15.58 -33.25
CA LYS A 416 -2.74 -15.71 -32.83
C LYS A 416 -3.58 -14.49 -33.22
N VAL A 417 -3.04 -13.27 -33.13
CA VAL A 417 -3.68 -12.05 -33.64
C VAL A 417 -3.96 -12.19 -35.13
N CYS A 418 -2.96 -12.57 -35.93
CA CYS A 418 -3.15 -12.78 -37.37
C CYS A 418 -4.26 -13.81 -37.66
N ALA A 419 -4.34 -14.90 -36.91
CA ALA A 419 -5.37 -15.91 -37.07
C ALA A 419 -6.78 -15.39 -36.68
N LEU A 420 -6.88 -14.54 -35.66
CA LEU A 420 -8.15 -13.97 -35.19
C LEU A 420 -8.65 -12.85 -36.11
N SER A 421 -7.76 -12.08 -36.74
CA SER A 421 -8.13 -11.02 -37.68
C SER A 421 -8.57 -11.54 -39.06
N LEU A 422 -8.37 -12.84 -39.34
CA LEU A 422 -8.83 -13.52 -40.55
C LEU A 422 -10.23 -14.15 -40.41
N GLN A 423 -10.76 -14.20 -39.19
CA GLN A 423 -12.10 -14.69 -38.85
C GLN A 423 -13.05 -13.51 -38.65
#